data_AF-A0A7Z0DXN3-F1
#
_entry.id   AF-A0A7Z0DXN3-F1
#
_cell.length_a   1.000
_cell.length_b   1.000
_cell.length_c   1.000
_cell.angle_alpha   90.00
_cell.angle_beta   90.00
_cell.angle_gamma   90.00
#
_symmetry.space_group_name_H-M   'P 1'
#
loop_
_entity.id
_entity.type
_entity.pdbx_description
1 polymer ?
#
loop_
_entity_poly.entity_id
_entity_poly.type
_entity_poly.pdbx_seq_one_letter_code
_entity_poly.pdbx_strand_id
1 'polypeptide(L)'
;MPTMLTKRLKALTDDGLLEKRLYSERPPREEYVLTEAGRDFLPVLMMIGAWAHRHCDGELARYVDVETGSEIEPIAIDAVTGAKLGTRAMRLSAGQERDSGDQ
;
A
#
# COMPACT_ATOMS: atom_id res chain seq x y z
N MET A 1 -24.13 -3.24 17.41
CA MET A 1 -23.48 -2.38 16.41
C MET A 1 -22.06 -2.89 16.17
N PRO A 2 -21.65 -3.22 14.92
CA PRO A 2 -20.28 -3.65 14.66
C PRO A 2 -19.30 -2.54 15.05
N THR A 3 -18.17 -2.93 15.67
CA THR A 3 -17.13 -1.99 16.12
C THR A 3 -16.51 -1.26 14.92
N MET A 4 -15.91 -0.09 15.16
CA MET A 4 -15.19 0.65 14.12
C MET A 4 -14.13 -0.22 13.42
N LEU A 5 -13.44 -1.07 14.18
CA LEU A 5 -12.48 -2.04 13.65
C LEU A 5 -13.15 -3.05 12.71
N THR A 6 -14.27 -3.65 13.13
CA THR A 6 -15.00 -4.62 12.30
C THR A 6 -15.43 -4.00 10.97
N LYS A 7 -15.89 -2.74 10.99
CA LYS A 7 -16.27 -2.01 9.77
C LYS A 7 -15.07 -1.77 8.84
N ARG A 8 -13.92 -1.36 9.38
CA ARG A 8 -12.70 -1.13 8.59
C ARG A 8 -12.15 -2.41 7.98
N LEU A 9 -12.09 -3.50 8.75
CA LEU A 9 -11.65 -4.80 8.24
C LEU A 9 -12.57 -5.32 7.13
N LYS A 10 -13.88 -5.16 7.31
CA LYS A 10 -14.84 -5.49 6.24
C LYS A 10 -14.58 -4.66 4.99
N ALA A 11 -14.44 -3.34 5.10
CA ALA A 11 -14.17 -2.49 3.94
C ALA A 11 -12.88 -2.90 3.21
N LEU A 12 -11.78 -3.10 3.93
CA LEU A 12 -10.51 -3.55 3.34
C LEU A 12 -10.60 -4.94 2.70
N THR A 13 -11.49 -5.80 3.19
CA THR A 13 -11.76 -7.12 2.56
C THR A 13 -12.59 -6.95 1.30
N ASP A 14 -13.64 -6.12 1.35
CA ASP A 14 -14.51 -5.83 0.21
C ASP A 14 -13.73 -5.13 -0.92
N ASP A 15 -12.76 -4.28 -0.58
CA ASP A 15 -11.84 -3.61 -1.52
C ASP A 15 -10.70 -4.51 -2.04
N GLY A 16 -10.63 -5.77 -1.58
CA GLY A 16 -9.64 -6.75 -2.05
C GLY A 16 -8.22 -6.58 -1.52
N LEU A 17 -8.00 -5.74 -0.50
CA LEU A 17 -6.69 -5.56 0.13
C LEU A 17 -6.42 -6.63 1.20
N LEU A 18 -7.47 -7.17 1.81
CA LEU A 18 -7.42 -8.26 2.76
C LEU A 18 -8.29 -9.43 2.31
N GLU A 19 -7.92 -10.63 2.75
CA GLU A 19 -8.79 -11.80 2.67
C GLU A 19 -8.90 -12.45 4.05
N LYS A 20 -10.05 -13.08 4.30
CA LYS A 20 -10.27 -13.89 5.50
C LYS A 20 -9.80 -15.32 5.24
N ARG A 21 -8.92 -15.81 6.10
CA ARG A 21 -8.41 -17.18 6.04
C ARG A 21 -8.71 -17.92 7.34
N LEU A 22 -9.30 -19.10 7.23
CA LEU A 22 -9.41 -20.01 8.38
C LEU A 22 -8.03 -20.60 8.67
N TYR A 23 -7.54 -20.43 9.90
CA TYR A 23 -6.23 -20.94 10.31
C TYR A 23 -6.30 -21.98 11.44
N SER A 24 -7.47 -22.14 12.06
CA SER A 24 -7.74 -23.24 12.99
C SER A 24 -9.17 -23.69 12.80
N GLU A 25 -9.39 -25.01 12.69
CA GLU A 25 -10.74 -25.59 12.62
C GLU A 25 -11.29 -25.94 14.00
N ARG A 26 -10.43 -26.05 15.03
CA ARG A 26 -10.79 -26.53 16.37
C ARG A 26 -10.02 -25.78 17.47
N PRO A 27 -10.57 -24.67 18.02
CA PRO A 27 -11.82 -24.01 17.61
C PRO A 27 -11.68 -23.27 16.26
N PRO A 28 -12.77 -23.02 15.53
CA PRO A 28 -12.76 -22.19 14.32
C PRO A 28 -12.17 -20.81 14.59
N ARG A 29 -11.04 -20.47 13.96
CA ARG A 29 -10.42 -19.15 14.04
C ARG A 29 -10.05 -18.67 12.65
N GLU A 30 -10.51 -17.46 12.35
CA GLU A 30 -10.18 -16.73 11.13
C GLU A 30 -9.13 -15.67 11.42
N GLU A 31 -8.25 -15.44 10.46
CA GLU A 31 -7.32 -14.31 10.43
C GLU A 31 -7.57 -13.49 9.16
N TYR A 32 -7.19 -12.22 9.21
CA TYR A 32 -7.16 -11.35 8.03
C TYR A 32 -5.73 -11.30 7.54
N VAL A 33 -5.51 -11.66 6.28
CA VAL A 33 -4.19 -11.65 5.65
C VAL A 33 -4.20 -10.72 4.44
N LEU A 34 -3.04 -10.11 4.14
CA LEU A 34 -2.89 -9.27 2.94
C LEU A 34 -2.99 -10.14 1.68
N THR A 35 -3.77 -9.67 0.72
CA THR A 35 -3.74 -10.16 -0.66
C THR A 35 -2.46 -9.69 -1.36
N GLU A 36 -2.24 -10.11 -2.61
CA GLU A 36 -1.18 -9.55 -3.46
C GLU A 36 -1.33 -8.03 -3.60
N ALA A 37 -2.51 -7.55 -3.98
CA ALA A 37 -2.81 -6.12 -4.06
C ALA A 37 -2.60 -5.39 -2.72
N GLY A 38 -2.95 -6.03 -1.59
CA GLY A 38 -2.69 -5.49 -0.26
C GLY A 38 -1.19 -5.32 0.05
N ARG A 39 -0.35 -6.28 -0.37
CA ARG A 39 1.11 -6.19 -0.21
C ARG A 39 1.69 -5.10 -1.10
N ASP A 40 1.25 -5.03 -2.35
CA ASP A 40 1.69 -4.01 -3.32
C ASP A 40 1.28 -2.59 -2.92
N PHE A 41 0.31 -2.46 -2.01
CA PHE A 41 -0.10 -1.18 -1.46
C PHE A 41 0.78 -0.67 -0.31
N LEU A 42 1.60 -1.54 0.32
CA LEU A 42 2.46 -1.15 1.45
C LEU A 42 3.42 0.01 1.10
N PRO A 43 4.11 0.03 -0.06
CA PRO A 43 4.97 1.15 -0.44
C PRO A 43 4.21 2.48 -0.52
N VAL A 44 2.94 2.47 -0.92
CA VAL A 44 2.10 3.70 -0.97
C VAL A 44 1.87 4.24 0.43
N LEU A 45 1.56 3.37 1.40
CA LEU A 45 1.41 3.76 2.80
C LEU A 45 2.70 4.34 3.38
N MET A 46 3.86 3.77 3.03
CA MET A 46 5.16 4.31 3.45
C MET A 46 5.39 5.72 2.91
N MET A 47 5.05 5.97 1.63
CA MET A 47 5.15 7.30 1.02
C MET A 47 4.23 8.33 1.69
N ILE A 48 3.01 7.94 2.07
CA ILE A 48 2.09 8.80 2.84
C ILE A 48 2.70 9.11 4.22
N GLY A 49 3.25 8.10 4.90
CA GLY A 49 3.92 8.27 6.20
C GLY A 49 5.10 9.25 6.11
N ALA A 50 5.94 9.13 5.09
CA ALA A 50 7.07 10.04 4.87
C ALA A 50 6.63 11.48 4.53
N TRP A 51 5.50 11.65 3.83
CA TRP A 51 4.90 12.97 3.66
C TRP A 51 4.42 13.53 5.00
N ALA A 52 3.70 12.72 5.80
CA ALA A 52 3.19 13.16 7.10
C ALA A 52 4.34 13.54 8.04
N HIS A 53 5.43 12.78 8.05
CA HIS A 53 6.63 13.09 8.86
C HIS A 53 7.22 14.47 8.55
N ARG A 54 7.19 14.91 7.29
CA ARG A 54 7.69 16.23 6.88
C ARG A 54 6.75 17.39 7.16
N HIS A 55 5.45 17.14 7.29
CA HIS A 55 4.44 18.20 7.24
C HIS A 55 3.43 18.20 8.39
N CYS A 56 3.40 17.15 9.20
CA CYS A 56 2.50 17.03 10.34
C CYS A 56 3.32 17.04 11.64
N ASP A 57 2.86 17.81 12.60
CA ASP A 57 3.43 17.81 13.94
C ASP A 57 3.02 16.53 14.68
N GLY A 58 4.00 15.82 15.24
CA GLY A 58 3.74 14.63 16.06
C GLY A 58 4.87 13.62 16.01
N GLU A 59 4.90 12.74 17.01
CA GLU A 59 5.80 11.59 17.03
C GLU A 59 5.24 10.49 16.12
N LEU A 60 5.51 10.62 14.82
CA LEU A 60 5.06 9.68 13.81
C LEU A 60 5.98 8.44 13.76
N ALA A 61 5.36 7.28 13.54
CA ALA A 61 6.08 6.04 13.38
C ALA A 61 7.04 6.10 12.18
N ARG A 62 8.22 5.49 12.33
CA ARG A 62 9.23 5.39 11.27
C ARG A 62 9.45 3.94 10.89
N TYR A 63 9.74 3.72 9.62
CA TYR A 63 10.16 2.43 9.12
C TYR A 63 11.67 2.30 9.30
N VAL A 64 12.11 1.17 9.84
CA VAL A 64 13.52 0.88 10.09
C VAL A 64 13.85 -0.45 9.42
N ASP A 65 14.95 -0.46 8.68
CA ASP A 65 15.49 -1.68 8.10
C ASP A 65 16.02 -2.58 9.22
N VAL A 66 15.51 -3.82 9.29
CA VAL A 66 15.77 -4.72 10.42
C VAL A 66 17.23 -5.19 10.48
N GLU A 67 17.88 -5.29 9.33
CA GLU A 67 19.26 -5.81 9.25
C GLU A 67 20.28 -4.73 9.62
N THR A 68 20.06 -3.50 9.16
CA THR A 68 21.00 -2.38 9.33
C THR A 68 20.65 -1.46 10.49
N GLY A 69 19.40 -1.51 10.99
CA GLY A 69 18.86 -0.59 12.00
C GLY A 69 18.68 0.84 11.50
N SER A 70 18.83 1.09 10.20
CA SER A 70 18.73 2.42 9.60
C SER A 70 17.29 2.78 9.28
N GLU A 71 16.94 4.06 9.47
CA GLU A 71 15.64 4.58 9.05
C GLU A 71 15.50 4.48 7.52
N ILE A 72 14.36 3.97 7.06
CA ILE A 72 14.04 3.87 5.64
C ILE A 72 13.44 5.20 5.18
N GLU A 73 14.13 5.88 4.27
CA GLU A 73 13.54 7.00 3.51
C GLU A 73 12.88 6.44 2.24
N PRO A 74 11.54 6.36 2.17
CA PRO A 74 10.88 5.85 0.98
C PRO A 74 10.95 6.90 -0.13
N ILE A 75 11.42 6.47 -1.30
CA ILE A 75 11.49 7.27 -2.52
C ILE A 75 10.81 6.53 -3.68
N ALA A 76 10.08 7.28 -4.51
CA ALA A 76 9.55 6.75 -5.75
C ALA A 76 10.56 7.01 -6.87
N ILE A 77 10.92 5.94 -7.58
CA ILE A 77 11.86 5.98 -8.71
C ILE A 77 11.11 5.51 -9.95
N ASP A 78 11.31 6.20 -11.06
CA ASP A 78 10.93 5.67 -12.37
C ASP A 78 11.83 4.47 -12.70
N ALA A 79 11.23 3.28 -12.75
CA ALA A 79 11.95 2.04 -13.02
C ALA A 79 12.64 2.03 -14.39
N VAL A 80 12.18 2.81 -15.37
CA VAL A 80 12.78 2.85 -16.71
C VAL A 80 14.04 3.69 -16.73
N THR A 81 14.01 4.88 -16.12
CA THR A 81 15.14 5.82 -16.19
C THR A 81 16.01 5.88 -14.94
N GLY A 82 15.57 5.27 -13.83
CA GLY A 82 16.22 5.38 -12.53
C GLY A 82 16.11 6.75 -11.86
N ALA A 83 15.36 7.69 -12.45
CA ALA A 83 15.21 9.02 -11.89
C ALA A 83 14.17 9.05 -10.76
N LYS A 84 14.44 9.79 -9.68
CA LYS A 84 13.45 10.05 -8.63
C LYS A 84 12.26 10.81 -9.23
N LEU A 85 11.04 10.33 -8.97
CA LEU A 85 9.84 11.02 -9.43
C LEU A 85 9.77 12.45 -8.87
N GLY A 86 9.26 13.38 -9.68
CA GLY A 86 9.22 14.82 -9.34
C GLY A 86 10.51 15.60 -9.63
N THR A 87 11.60 14.94 -10.04
CA THR A 87 12.85 15.64 -10.43
C THR A 87 12.92 16.04 -11.91
N ARG A 88 12.00 15.53 -12.73
CA ARG A 88 11.89 15.82 -14.16
C ARG A 88 10.48 16.28 -14.48
N ALA A 89 10.31 17.09 -15.53
CA ALA A 89 9.00 17.51 -15.99
C ALA A 89 8.17 16.29 -16.41
N MET A 90 6.98 16.16 -15.83
CA MET A 90 6.05 15.08 -16.12
C MET A 90 4.85 15.64 -16.88
N ARG A 91 4.40 14.92 -17.90
CA ARG A 91 3.12 15.19 -18.57
C ARG A 91 2.23 13.97 -18.37
N LEU A 92 0.99 14.20 -17.96
CA LEU A 92 -0.04 13.18 -18.01
C LEU A 92 -0.49 13.01 -19.46
N SER A 93 -0.27 11.83 -20.03
CA SER A 93 -0.90 11.41 -21.27
C SER A 93 -2.08 10.51 -20.94
N ALA A 94 -3.23 10.72 -21.59
CA ALA A 94 -4.27 9.69 -21.60
C ALA A 94 -3.68 8.38 -22.14
N GLY A 95 -3.96 7.25 -21.50
CA GLY A 95 -3.59 5.95 -22.04
C GLY A 95 -4.24 5.78 -23.40
N GLN A 96 -3.50 5.31 -24.40
CA GLN A 96 -4.15 4.86 -25.64
C GLN A 96 -5.14 3.77 -25.25
N GLU A 97 -6.43 4.00 -25.53
CA GLU A 97 -7.41 2.91 -25.58
C GLU A 97 -6.81 1.83 -26.48
N ARG A 98 -6.54 0.66 -25.90
CA ARG A 98 -6.30 -0.52 -26.71
C ARG A 98 -7.60 -0.72 -27.46
N ASP A 99 -7.59 -0.34 -28.73
CA ASP A 99 -8.63 -0.69 -29.68
C ASP A 99 -8.64 -2.21 -29.75
N SER A 100 -9.48 -2.82 -28.91
CA SER A 100 -9.87 -4.22 -29.03
C SER A 100 -10.74 -4.30 -30.27
N GLY A 101 -10.09 -4.29 -31.42
CA GLY A 101 -10.71 -4.66 -32.69
C GLY A 101 -11.14 -6.11 -32.59
N ASP A 102 -12.39 -6.30 -32.18
CA ASP A 102 -13.13 -7.54 -32.39
C ASP A 102 -13.43 -7.61 -33.89
N GLN A 103 -12.84 -8.61 -34.55
CA GLN A 103 -13.11 -8.98 -35.93
C GLN A 103 -13.20 -10.51 -36.00
#